data_AF-A0A7X7IYK8-F1
#
_entry.id   AF-A0A7X7IYK8-F1
#
_cell.length_a   1.000
_cell.length_b   1.000
_cell.length_c   1.000
_cell.angle_alpha   90.00
_cell.angle_beta   90.00
_cell.angle_gamma   90.00
#
_symmetry.space_group_name_H-M   'P 1'
#
loop_
_entity.id
_entity.type
_entity.pdbx_description
1 polymer ?
#
loop_
_entity_poly.entity_id
_entity_poly.type
_entity_poly.pdbx_seq_one_letter_code
_entity_poly.pdbx_strand_id
1 'polypeptide(L)' 'RSAMGPDQVLLGNINPVSILRNGTPGQVHAAIAECHRQAGARYIVGAGCEVPRGTPHENLLAMRDYARSNH' A
#
# COMPACT_ATOMS: atom_id res chain seq x y z
N ARG A 1 -9.79 8.18 6.81
CA ARG A 1 -10.24 7.52 8.07
C ARG A 1 -11.43 8.24 8.72
N SER A 2 -11.32 9.54 9.04
CA SER A 2 -12.33 10.24 9.88
C SER A 2 -13.78 10.14 9.40
N ALA A 3 -14.02 10.01 8.08
CA ALA A 3 -15.37 9.88 7.52
C ALA A 3 -15.99 8.47 7.64
N MET A 4 -15.19 7.42 7.88
CA MET A 4 -15.64 6.01 7.74
C MET A 4 -16.00 5.34 9.09
N GLY A 5 -16.06 6.10 10.19
CA GLY A 5 -16.26 5.55 11.53
C GLY A 5 -15.02 4.80 12.08
N PRO A 6 -15.00 4.51 13.40
CA PRO A 6 -13.82 3.93 14.04
C PRO A 6 -13.55 2.48 13.61
N ASP A 7 -14.59 1.74 13.24
CA ASP A 7 -14.50 0.30 13.01
C ASP A 7 -14.16 -0.11 11.58
N GLN A 8 -14.20 0.82 10.62
CA GLN A 8 -13.95 0.50 9.23
C GLN A 8 -12.51 0.05 8.98
N VAL A 9 -12.40 -1.07 8.26
CA VAL A 9 -11.16 -1.54 7.65
C VAL A 9 -10.96 -0.81 6.33
N LEU A 10 -9.78 -0.22 6.14
CA LEU A 10 -9.42 0.48 4.91
C LEU A 10 -8.43 -0.36 4.10
N LEU A 11 -8.64 -0.43 2.79
CA LEU A 11 -7.76 -1.10 1.83
C LEU A 11 -7.22 -0.05 0.84
N GLY A 12 -5.96 -0.16 0.43
CA GLY A 12 -5.34 0.80 -0.50
C GLY A 12 -4.19 1.55 0.19
N ASN A 13 -3.74 2.73 -0.22
CA ASN A 13 -4.14 3.57 -1.34
C ASN A 13 -2.90 4.04 -2.11
N ILE A 14 -1.86 3.20 -2.19
CA ILE A 14 -0.63 3.54 -2.91
C ILE A 14 -0.96 3.86 -4.36
N ASN A 15 -0.34 4.90 -4.91
CA ASN A 15 -0.53 5.26 -6.31
C ASN A 15 -0.07 4.10 -7.22
N PRO A 16 -0.97 3.50 -8.01
CA PRO A 16 -0.67 2.30 -8.78
C PRO A 16 0.36 2.55 -9.89
N VAL A 17 0.39 3.76 -10.46
CA VAL A 17 1.25 4.05 -11.62
C VAL A 17 2.55 4.73 -11.20
N SER A 18 2.47 5.87 -10.51
CA SER A 18 3.67 6.69 -10.25
C SER A 18 4.60 6.07 -9.22
N ILE A 19 4.06 5.32 -8.25
CA ILE A 19 4.87 4.69 -7.20
C ILE A 19 4.95 3.19 -7.42
N LEU A 20 3.81 2.48 -7.50
CA LEU A 20 3.84 1.03 -7.55
C LEU A 20 4.47 0.49 -8.85
N ARG A 21 4.09 1.03 -10.01
CA ARG A 21 4.67 0.62 -11.29
C ARG A 21 6.03 1.26 -11.57
N ASN A 22 6.12 2.59 -11.44
CA ASN A 22 7.26 3.36 -11.93
C ASN A 22 8.31 3.70 -10.87
N GLY A 23 8.04 3.40 -9.60
CA GLY A 23 8.97 3.64 -8.50
C GLY A 23 9.88 2.45 -8.20
N THR A 24 10.60 2.55 -7.08
CA THR A 24 11.50 1.52 -6.56
C THR A 24 10.88 0.76 -5.38
N PRO A 25 11.40 -0.42 -5.01
CA PRO A 25 10.91 -1.17 -3.84
C PRO A 25 10.91 -0.34 -2.54
N GLY A 26 11.93 0.50 -2.34
CA GLY A 26 12.00 1.40 -1.18
C GLY A 26 10.92 2.47 -1.19
N GLN A 27 10.61 3.06 -2.36
CA GLN A 27 9.51 4.01 -2.51
C GLN A 27 8.15 3.34 -2.26
N VAL A 28 7.96 2.12 -2.75
CA VAL A 28 6.74 1.34 -2.50
C VAL A 28 6.56 1.05 -1.02
N HIS A 29 7.61 0.58 -0.34
CA HIS A 29 7.58 0.33 1.10
C HIS A 29 7.21 1.59 1.89
N ALA A 30 7.87 2.72 1.59
CA ALA A 30 7.60 4.00 2.25
C ALA A 30 6.15 4.48 2.01
N ALA A 31 5.64 4.35 0.78
CA ALA A 31 4.28 4.75 0.45
C ALA A 31 3.21 3.88 1.13
N ILE A 32 3.44 2.56 1.23
CA ILE A 32 2.55 1.68 2.00
C ILE A 32 2.61 2.01 3.50
N ALA A 33 3.80 2.29 4.05
CA ALA A 33 3.94 2.68 5.45
C ALA A 33 3.15 3.96 5.75
N GLU A 34 3.21 4.94 4.86
CA GLU A 34 2.44 6.17 4.97
C GLU A 34 0.93 5.92 4.86
N CYS A 35 0.49 5.09 3.91
CA CYS A 35 -0.91 4.70 3.80
C CYS A 35 -1.40 3.99 5.07
N HIS A 36 -0.62 3.06 5.62
CA HIS A 36 -0.94 2.36 6.87
C HIS A 36 -1.04 3.34 8.04
N ARG A 37 -0.08 4.27 8.17
CA ARG A 37 -0.10 5.30 9.22
C ARG A 37 -1.36 6.17 9.16
N GLN A 38 -1.76 6.60 7.96
CA GLN A 38 -2.99 7.37 7.75
C GLN A 38 -4.26 6.53 7.99
N ALA A 39 -4.20 5.24 7.66
CA ALA A 39 -5.29 4.30 7.82
C ALA A 39 -5.39 3.68 9.22
N GLY A 40 -4.41 3.83 10.10
CA GLY A 40 -4.42 3.24 11.45
C GLY A 40 -4.45 1.71 11.46
N ALA A 41 -4.68 1.13 12.65
CA ALA A 41 -4.52 -0.32 12.89
C ALA A 41 -5.39 -1.24 12.02
N ARG A 42 -6.52 -0.76 11.50
CA ARG A 42 -7.44 -1.54 10.64
C ARG A 42 -7.16 -1.24 9.17
N TYR A 43 -6.12 -1.87 8.64
CA TYR A 43 -5.61 -1.59 7.31
C TYR A 43 -5.22 -2.86 6.55
N ILE A 44 -5.56 -2.88 5.25
CA ILE A 44 -5.16 -3.93 4.30
C ILE A 44 -4.26 -3.29 3.25
N VAL A 45 -3.04 -3.81 3.15
CA VAL A 45 -2.08 -3.41 2.11
C VAL A 45 -2.66 -3.70 0.73
N GLY A 46 -2.77 -2.67 -0.11
CA GLY A 46 -3.28 -2.80 -1.46
C GLY A 46 -2.95 -1.60 -2.32
N ALA A 47 -3.02 -1.78 -3.64
CA ALA A 47 -2.99 -0.68 -4.58
C ALA A 47 -4.23 0.21 -4.41
N GLY A 48 -4.14 1.50 -4.76
CA GLY A 48 -5.30 2.39 -4.78
C GLY A 48 -6.31 2.10 -5.90
N CYS A 49 -5.92 1.27 -6.88
CA CYS A 49 -6.75 0.78 -7.98
C CYS A 49 -6.21 -0.61 -8.39
N GLU A 50 -6.19 -0.95 -9.68
CA GLU A 50 -5.55 -2.18 -10.17
C GLU A 50 -4.01 -2.06 -10.17
N VAL A 51 -3.33 -3.21 -10.07
CA VAL A 51 -1.89 -3.31 -10.34
C VAL A 51 -1.67 -3.20 -11.85
N PRO A 52 -0.93 -2.19 -12.35
CA PRO A 52 -0.71 -2.07 -13.79
C PRO A 52 0.11 -3.23 -14.35
N ARG A 53 -0.20 -3.64 -15.59
CA ARG A 53 0.63 -4.60 -16.33
C ARG A 53 2.06 -4.07 -16.45
N GLY A 54 3.03 -4.96 -16.23
CA GLY A 54 4.45 -4.63 -16.28
C GLY A 54 4.98 -3.97 -15.00
N THR A 55 4.20 -3.95 -13.91
CA THR A 55 4.73 -3.61 -12.58
C THR A 55 5.89 -4.55 -12.24
N PRO A 56 7.07 -4.01 -11.88
CA PRO A 56 8.22 -4.83 -11.49
C PRO A 56 7.85 -5.77 -10.34
N HIS A 57 8.32 -7.02 -10.41
CA HIS A 57 7.99 -8.02 -9.40
C HIS A 57 8.49 -7.62 -8.01
N GLU A 58 9.67 -7.01 -7.94
CA GLU A 58 10.25 -6.48 -6.70
C GLU A 58 9.36 -5.46 -5.99
N ASN A 59 8.59 -4.66 -6.73
CA ASN A 59 7.66 -3.70 -6.14
C ASN A 59 6.46 -4.41 -5.50
N LEU A 60 5.97 -5.50 -6.08
CA LEU A 60 4.94 -6.33 -5.44
C LEU A 60 5.49 -7.09 -4.22
N LEU A 61 6.73 -7.57 -4.30
CA LEU A 61 7.40 -8.20 -3.17
C LEU A 61 7.56 -7.21 -2.01
N ALA A 62 7.89 -5.94 -2.29
CA ALA A 62 7.96 -4.90 -1.27
C ALA A 62 6.63 -4.68 -0.53
N MET A 63 5.48 -4.73 -1.23
CA MET A 63 4.16 -4.67 -0.59
C MET A 63 3.94 -5.87 0.35
N ARG A 64 4.23 -7.08 -0.14
CA ARG A 64 4.10 -8.33 0.64
C ARG A 64 5.00 -8.29 1.88
N ASP A 65 6.24 -7.86 1.72
CA ASP A 65 7.24 -7.86 2.78
C ASP A 65 6.88 -6.85 3.86
N TYR A 66 6.37 -5.67 3.48
CA TYR A 66 5.80 -4.73 4.44
C TYR A 66 4.63 -5.36 5.22
N ALA A 67 3.68 -6.01 4.54
CA ALA A 67 2.52 -6.63 5.19
C ALA A 67 2.93 -7.75 6.17
N ARG A 68 4.02 -8.46 5.86
CA ARG A 68 4.58 -9.53 6.70
C ARG A 68 5.43 -9.04 7.86
N SER A 69 5.86 -7.79 7.88
CA SER A 69 6.65 -7.24 8.99
C SER A 69 5.85 -6.34 9.93
N ASN A 70 4.58 -6.06 9.62
CA ASN A 70 3.71 -5.15 10.37
C ASN A 70 2.37 -5.82 10.71
N HIS A 71 2.33 -6.61 11.77
CA HIS A 71 1.11 -7.24 12.33
C HIS A 71 0.65 -6.51 13.59
#